data_AF-H6NJS3-F1
#
_entry.id   AF-H6NJS3-F1
#
_cell.length_a   1.000
_cell.length_b   1.000
_cell.length_c   1.000
_cell.angle_alpha   90.00
_cell.angle_beta   90.00
_cell.angle_gamma   90.00
#
_symmetry.space_group_name_H-M   'P 1'
#
loop_
_entity.id
_entity.type
_entity.pdbx_description
1 polymer ?
#
loop_
_entity_poly.entity_id
_entity_poly.type
_entity_poly.pdbx_seq_one_letter_code
_entity_poly.pdbx_strand_id
1 'polypeptide(L)'
;MKKFRLSAAVFGIAAVLALSSPPPVSAMKVGDVTGQVLSTDIHAYVNGAEMPSLNLNGYTAVAAEDLREYGFDVAWVPQERKIVIRYSGKKEVQPLPVQTAAQPLGTKLADVLYTDISAYYGDHQIPSYNIGGRTVVTLNDQSAFGSVVWSEKDRSISFTPAAHDTGWFTANPLAVRETGTVQVDHIWIGDPKITWNGEEVGRTIDYVPMLDVSWLAGKLGYTAQETKDGRLRVDNGTDGFILRQGDNHPELIWFGTTAGKVETWKAPVKRNGKWLLREPDLKELFGYESVWSPETHMENITYRKLIVEDHGLKRRTDNFSYIVRADGFLEGTSNLPFLGLEREIDGQMVHAPVVAGGMADAAEGGPKYRLDTAVQLELGTNRLHLRLTQGYRILFDSVYTVELPLRELAPILDRNTSYSSGDSTRLKEVSPAKAYQETSGSDMTFSGTAEKINGTELTFIIERKAGEDYVPLGGPVPAPFEGDRFQTKLKLPEQSGLYRVTALTWVTNPKGSFQMPAAYWYIQKQAQ
;
A
#
# COMPACT_ATOMS: atom_id res chain seq x y z
N MET A 1 -38.91 -92.41 7.37
CA MET A 1 -37.68 -92.70 8.14
C MET A 1 -36.95 -91.39 8.38
N LYS A 2 -36.56 -91.16 9.63
CA LYS A 2 -35.78 -90.02 10.12
C LYS A 2 -34.48 -89.83 9.31
N LYS A 3 -34.09 -88.58 9.07
CA LYS A 3 -32.85 -87.98 9.61
C LYS A 3 -32.88 -86.46 9.40
N PHE A 4 -32.93 -85.76 10.53
CA PHE A 4 -32.64 -84.34 10.70
C PHE A 4 -31.21 -84.00 10.25
N ARG A 5 -31.01 -82.81 9.69
CA ARG A 5 -30.02 -81.83 10.20
C ARG A 5 -30.50 -80.40 9.91
N LEU A 6 -30.54 -79.60 10.97
CA LEU A 6 -30.74 -78.16 11.00
C LEU A 6 -29.58 -77.43 10.29
N SER A 7 -29.89 -76.40 9.52
CA SER A 7 -29.01 -75.25 9.31
C SER A 7 -29.85 -73.98 9.46
N ALA A 8 -29.38 -73.10 10.32
CA ALA A 8 -30.05 -71.91 10.81
C ALA A 8 -30.31 -70.86 9.71
N ALA A 9 -31.46 -70.19 9.78
CA ALA A 9 -31.68 -68.88 9.16
C ALA A 9 -32.31 -67.95 10.21
N VAL A 10 -31.54 -66.96 10.60
CA VAL A 10 -31.84 -65.90 11.58
C VAL A 10 -32.26 -64.65 10.79
N PHE A 11 -33.41 -64.07 11.19
CA PHE A 11 -33.82 -62.65 11.23
C PHE A 11 -33.59 -61.74 9.98
N GLY A 12 -34.40 -60.72 9.70
CA GLY A 12 -35.37 -60.05 10.54
C GLY A 12 -36.03 -58.87 9.83
N ILE A 13 -36.88 -58.22 10.62
CA ILE A 13 -37.80 -57.11 10.35
C ILE A 13 -37.08 -55.90 9.72
N ALA A 14 -37.62 -55.41 8.60
CA ALA A 14 -37.23 -54.14 8.00
C ALA A 14 -37.94 -52.99 8.72
N ALA A 15 -37.19 -52.24 9.53
CA ALA A 15 -37.62 -50.96 10.08
C ALA A 15 -37.28 -49.83 9.10
N VAL A 16 -38.28 -49.05 8.69
CA VAL A 16 -38.10 -47.81 7.92
C VAL A 16 -37.57 -46.73 8.86
N LEU A 17 -36.25 -46.49 8.81
CA LEU A 17 -35.62 -45.33 9.43
C LEU A 17 -35.76 -44.13 8.47
N ALA A 18 -36.66 -43.21 8.81
CA ALA A 18 -36.68 -41.88 8.24
C ALA A 18 -35.42 -41.14 8.72
N LEU A 19 -34.39 -41.09 7.86
CA LEU A 19 -33.21 -40.25 8.05
C LEU A 19 -33.65 -38.79 7.93
N SER A 20 -33.81 -38.10 9.05
CA SER A 20 -33.84 -36.64 9.08
C SER A 20 -32.43 -36.14 8.74
N SER A 21 -32.21 -35.74 7.49
CA SER A 21 -31.00 -35.01 7.11
C SER A 21 -30.89 -33.76 7.99
N PRO A 22 -29.76 -33.49 8.67
CA PRO A 22 -29.57 -32.21 9.31
C PRO A 22 -29.68 -31.12 8.23
N PRO A 23 -30.30 -29.96 8.54
CA PRO A 23 -30.35 -28.85 7.60
C PRO A 23 -28.91 -28.46 7.19
N PRO A 24 -28.69 -28.02 5.94
CA PRO A 24 -27.38 -27.56 5.52
C PRO A 24 -26.93 -26.42 6.44
N VAL A 25 -25.85 -26.63 7.18
CA VAL A 25 -25.15 -25.56 7.88
C VAL A 25 -24.67 -24.60 6.80
N SER A 26 -25.26 -23.41 6.74
CA SER A 26 -24.83 -22.39 5.79
C SER A 26 -23.36 -22.07 6.08
N ALA A 27 -22.49 -22.25 5.08
CA ALA A 27 -21.10 -21.82 5.19
C ALA A 27 -21.07 -20.31 5.44
N MET A 28 -20.26 -19.89 6.41
CA MET A 28 -20.08 -18.48 6.76
C MET A 28 -19.39 -17.75 5.61
N LYS A 29 -19.86 -16.54 5.31
CA LYS A 29 -19.31 -15.67 4.29
C LYS A 29 -18.49 -14.56 4.93
N VAL A 30 -17.47 -14.11 4.21
CA VAL A 30 -16.66 -12.95 4.64
C VAL A 30 -17.58 -11.77 4.91
N GLY A 31 -17.46 -11.18 6.10
CA GLY A 31 -18.31 -10.08 6.58
C GLY A 31 -19.51 -10.51 7.42
N ASP A 32 -19.82 -11.81 7.56
CA ASP A 32 -20.85 -12.27 8.48
C ASP A 32 -20.46 -11.94 9.94
N VAL A 33 -21.41 -11.47 10.75
CA VAL A 33 -21.16 -11.17 12.17
C VAL A 33 -21.00 -12.47 12.96
N THR A 34 -19.89 -12.59 13.69
CA THR A 34 -19.52 -13.78 14.48
C THR A 34 -19.43 -13.51 15.98
N GLY A 35 -19.43 -12.24 16.37
CA GLY A 35 -19.30 -11.83 17.76
C GLY A 35 -19.32 -10.32 17.91
N GLN A 36 -18.92 -9.84 19.09
CA GLN A 36 -18.85 -8.42 19.40
C GLN A 36 -17.63 -8.11 20.27
N VAL A 37 -17.17 -6.88 20.15
CA VAL A 37 -16.09 -6.31 20.96
C VAL A 37 -16.67 -5.36 21.98
N LEU A 38 -16.18 -5.43 23.22
CA LEU A 38 -16.63 -4.60 24.32
C LEU A 38 -15.52 -3.66 24.81
N SER A 39 -15.92 -2.52 25.40
CA SER A 39 -15.01 -1.62 26.11
C SER A 39 -14.41 -2.29 27.34
N THR A 40 -13.17 -1.92 27.65
CA THR A 40 -12.37 -2.49 28.74
C THR A 40 -11.62 -1.38 29.47
N ASP A 41 -11.39 -1.57 30.76
CA ASP A 41 -10.45 -0.80 31.60
C ASP A 41 -9.08 -1.48 31.69
N ILE A 42 -8.88 -2.58 30.94
CA ILE A 42 -7.61 -3.29 30.94
C ILE A 42 -6.59 -2.52 30.11
N HIS A 43 -5.45 -2.22 30.72
CA HIS A 43 -4.30 -1.61 30.06
C HIS A 43 -3.43 -2.69 29.41
N ALA A 44 -3.20 -2.59 28.11
CA ALA A 44 -2.32 -3.51 27.37
C ALA A 44 -0.95 -2.87 27.15
N TYR A 45 0.11 -3.62 27.45
CA TYR A 45 1.48 -3.21 27.19
C TYR A 45 2.15 -4.19 26.24
N VAL A 46 2.78 -3.68 25.19
CA VAL A 46 3.59 -4.48 24.27
C VAL A 46 4.99 -3.88 24.23
N ASN A 47 6.00 -4.72 24.47
CA ASN A 47 7.40 -4.29 24.54
C ASN A 47 7.62 -3.08 25.49
N GLY A 48 6.89 -3.09 26.63
CA GLY A 48 6.98 -2.06 27.68
C GLY A 48 6.20 -0.77 27.42
N ALA A 49 5.54 -0.60 26.28
CA ALA A 49 4.74 0.58 25.97
C ALA A 49 3.24 0.26 25.91
N GLU A 50 2.41 1.20 26.38
CA GLU A 50 0.95 1.04 26.39
C GLU A 50 0.37 1.11 24.97
N MET A 51 -0.64 0.28 24.71
CA MET A 51 -1.27 0.11 23.41
C MET A 51 -2.80 0.16 23.49
N PRO A 52 -3.49 0.73 22.48
CA PRO A 52 -4.93 0.59 22.35
C PRO A 52 -5.34 -0.89 22.37
N SER A 53 -6.27 -1.23 23.24
CA SER A 53 -6.75 -2.61 23.38
C SER A 53 -8.25 -2.69 23.50
N LEU A 54 -8.78 -3.89 23.31
CA LEU A 54 -10.20 -4.17 23.30
C LEU A 54 -10.49 -5.51 23.98
N ASN A 55 -11.68 -5.66 24.55
CA ASN A 55 -12.12 -6.94 25.09
C ASN A 55 -12.81 -7.75 23.99
N LEU A 56 -12.22 -8.89 23.67
CA LEU A 56 -12.76 -9.86 22.72
C LEU A 56 -12.98 -11.19 23.44
N ASN A 57 -14.24 -11.54 23.68
CA ASN A 57 -14.64 -12.77 24.36
C ASN A 57 -13.92 -13.00 25.71
N GLY A 58 -13.68 -11.93 26.47
CA GLY A 58 -12.98 -12.00 27.76
C GLY A 58 -11.45 -11.91 27.68
N TYR A 59 -10.87 -11.85 26.48
CA TYR A 59 -9.44 -11.71 26.27
C TYR A 59 -9.08 -10.30 25.82
N THR A 60 -7.91 -9.82 26.24
CA THR A 60 -7.37 -8.55 25.75
C THR A 60 -6.77 -8.76 24.37
N ALA A 61 -7.28 -8.00 23.41
CA ALA A 61 -6.87 -8.08 22.03
C ALA A 61 -6.37 -6.72 21.53
N VAL A 62 -5.51 -6.78 20.52
CA VAL A 62 -4.83 -5.64 19.90
C VAL A 62 -4.90 -5.78 18.39
N ALA A 63 -4.88 -4.65 17.67
CA ALA A 63 -4.78 -4.70 16.22
C ALA A 63 -3.37 -5.10 15.80
N ALA A 64 -3.27 -6.11 14.94
CA ALA A 64 -2.00 -6.64 14.48
C ALA A 64 -1.19 -5.59 13.72
N GLU A 65 -1.83 -4.74 12.91
CA GLU A 65 -1.12 -3.69 12.16
C GLU A 65 -0.50 -2.63 13.09
N ASP A 66 -1.09 -2.37 14.26
CA ASP A 66 -0.54 -1.40 15.22
C ASP A 66 0.76 -1.90 15.85
N LEU A 67 1.03 -3.21 15.87
CA LEU A 67 2.29 -3.76 16.40
C LEU A 67 3.53 -3.23 15.66
N ARG A 68 3.37 -2.68 14.44
CA ARG A 68 4.43 -1.96 13.71
C ARG A 68 5.05 -0.85 14.55
N GLU A 69 4.23 -0.18 15.35
CA GLU A 69 4.62 0.93 16.24
C GLU A 69 5.20 0.43 17.58
N TYR A 70 5.21 -0.88 17.82
CA TYR A 70 5.69 -1.51 19.06
C TYR A 70 6.92 -2.40 18.81
N GLY A 71 7.65 -2.13 17.74
CA GLY A 71 8.92 -2.79 17.41
C GLY A 71 8.78 -4.06 16.57
N PHE A 72 7.60 -4.35 16.02
CA PHE A 72 7.36 -5.50 15.16
C PHE A 72 7.46 -5.13 13.68
N ASP A 73 7.80 -6.11 12.86
CA ASP A 73 7.52 -6.06 11.44
C ASP A 73 6.21 -6.78 11.14
N VAL A 74 5.26 -6.06 10.54
CA VAL A 74 3.93 -6.61 10.26
C VAL A 74 3.61 -6.38 8.79
N ALA A 75 3.51 -7.47 8.04
CA ALA A 75 3.25 -7.46 6.61
C ALA A 75 1.84 -7.97 6.32
N TRP A 76 1.00 -7.14 5.69
CA TRP A 76 -0.23 -7.60 5.04
C TRP A 76 0.10 -8.04 3.61
N VAL A 77 -0.28 -9.26 3.22
CA VAL A 77 -0.01 -9.84 1.91
C VAL A 77 -1.35 -10.10 1.20
N PRO A 78 -1.83 -9.15 0.34
CA PRO A 78 -3.16 -9.20 -0.22
C PRO A 78 -3.41 -10.41 -1.10
N GLN A 79 -2.43 -10.81 -1.93
CA GLN A 79 -2.53 -11.97 -2.83
C GLN A 79 -2.71 -13.29 -2.10
N GLU A 80 -2.23 -13.38 -0.85
CA GLU A 80 -2.31 -14.58 -0.03
C GLU A 80 -3.36 -14.47 1.09
N ARG A 81 -4.02 -13.31 1.18
CA ARG A 81 -4.98 -12.97 2.24
C ARG A 81 -4.43 -13.30 3.64
N LYS A 82 -3.19 -12.90 3.91
CA LYS A 82 -2.56 -13.16 5.21
C LYS A 82 -1.85 -11.95 5.79
N ILE A 83 -1.79 -11.89 7.12
CA ILE A 83 -0.93 -10.96 7.84
C ILE A 83 0.17 -11.75 8.55
N VAL A 84 1.41 -11.24 8.50
CA VAL A 84 2.58 -11.88 9.10
C VAL A 84 3.22 -10.91 10.08
N ILE A 85 3.32 -11.32 11.34
CA ILE A 85 3.92 -10.59 12.45
C ILE A 85 5.29 -11.21 12.74
N ARG A 86 6.33 -10.38 12.80
CA ARG A 86 7.71 -10.80 13.10
C ARG A 86 8.33 -9.84 14.10
N TYR A 87 9.20 -10.36 14.96
CA TYR A 87 9.94 -9.54 15.93
C TYR A 87 11.44 -9.84 15.87
N SER A 88 12.22 -8.80 15.56
CA SER A 88 13.68 -8.87 15.49
C SER A 88 14.40 -8.08 16.57
N GLY A 89 13.67 -7.28 17.36
CA GLY A 89 14.26 -6.35 18.34
C GLY A 89 15.03 -5.18 17.73
N LYS A 90 14.96 -4.98 16.41
CA LYS A 90 15.69 -3.92 15.69
C LYS A 90 14.86 -2.66 15.43
N LYS A 91 13.53 -2.76 15.42
CA LYS A 91 12.65 -1.61 15.21
C LYS A 91 12.38 -0.89 16.52
N GLU A 92 12.38 0.44 16.45
CA GLU A 92 12.07 1.30 17.59
C GLU A 92 10.57 1.23 17.94
N VAL A 93 10.26 1.53 19.21
CA VAL A 93 8.89 1.64 19.71
C VAL A 93 8.45 3.10 19.62
N GLN A 94 7.37 3.37 18.89
CA GLN A 94 6.76 4.68 18.68
C GLN A 94 5.28 4.61 19.08
N PRO A 95 4.96 4.57 20.39
CA PRO A 95 3.65 4.15 20.85
C PRO A 95 2.53 5.06 20.34
N LEU A 96 1.43 4.43 19.95
CA LEU A 96 0.24 5.15 19.51
C LEU A 96 -0.43 5.86 20.70
N PRO A 97 -1.11 7.00 20.47
CA PRO A 97 -1.92 7.62 21.50
C PRO A 97 -3.03 6.68 21.98
N VAL A 98 -3.06 6.38 23.28
CA VAL A 98 -4.12 5.58 23.90
C VAL A 98 -5.27 6.51 24.26
N GLN A 99 -6.41 6.36 23.58
CA GLN A 99 -7.63 7.10 23.94
C GLN A 99 -8.33 6.40 25.11
N THR A 100 -8.28 7.01 26.29
CA THR A 100 -9.16 6.68 27.41
C THR A 100 -10.52 7.35 27.19
N ALA A 101 -11.25 6.94 26.15
CA ALA A 101 -12.65 7.31 26.06
C ALA A 101 -13.39 6.63 27.22
N ALA A 102 -14.00 7.43 28.10
CA ALA A 102 -14.77 6.99 29.27
C ALA A 102 -16.11 6.33 28.86
N GLN A 103 -16.05 5.34 27.97
CA GLN A 103 -17.18 4.47 27.69
C GLN A 103 -17.38 3.56 28.92
N PRO A 104 -18.62 3.42 29.44
CA PRO A 104 -18.89 2.48 30.51
C PRO A 104 -18.37 1.09 30.14
N LEU A 105 -17.83 0.36 31.12
CA LEU A 105 -17.29 -0.98 30.90
C LEU A 105 -18.35 -1.91 30.32
N GLY A 106 -17.95 -2.75 29.36
CA GLY A 106 -18.85 -3.68 28.68
C GLY A 106 -19.74 -3.05 27.60
N THR A 107 -19.53 -1.78 27.26
CA THR A 107 -20.22 -1.14 26.13
C THR A 107 -19.76 -1.77 24.83
N LYS A 108 -20.70 -2.17 23.97
CA LYS A 108 -20.39 -2.68 22.63
C LYS A 108 -19.70 -1.60 21.82
N LEU A 109 -18.50 -1.89 21.32
CA LEU A 109 -17.71 -1.00 20.47
C LEU A 109 -17.86 -1.32 18.99
N ALA A 110 -17.84 -2.61 18.62
CA ALA A 110 -17.89 -3.06 17.24
C ALA A 110 -18.37 -4.52 17.11
N ASP A 111 -18.76 -4.91 15.91
CA ASP A 111 -18.98 -6.31 15.54
C ASP A 111 -17.65 -7.00 15.20
N VAL A 112 -17.55 -8.28 15.53
CA VAL A 112 -16.51 -9.18 15.03
C VAL A 112 -17.05 -9.83 13.76
N LEU A 113 -16.30 -9.74 12.68
CA LEU A 113 -16.68 -10.22 11.37
C LEU A 113 -15.89 -11.48 11.02
N TYR A 114 -16.56 -12.41 10.34
CA TYR A 114 -15.91 -13.56 9.74
C TYR A 114 -14.97 -13.08 8.64
N THR A 115 -13.77 -13.63 8.64
CA THR A 115 -12.73 -13.33 7.66
C THR A 115 -12.06 -14.62 7.24
N ASP A 116 -11.66 -14.66 5.98
CA ASP A 116 -10.77 -15.68 5.41
C ASP A 116 -9.29 -15.22 5.48
N ILE A 117 -9.01 -14.11 6.15
CA ILE A 117 -7.66 -13.63 6.43
C ILE A 117 -7.01 -14.50 7.51
N SER A 118 -5.84 -15.06 7.21
CA SER A 118 -5.04 -15.82 8.17
C SER A 118 -3.94 -14.96 8.79
N ALA A 119 -3.76 -15.02 10.11
CA ALA A 119 -2.64 -14.36 10.79
C ALA A 119 -1.54 -15.36 11.15
N TYR A 120 -0.29 -14.90 11.05
CA TYR A 120 0.89 -15.67 11.39
C TYR A 120 1.82 -14.88 12.30
N TYR A 121 2.41 -15.54 13.29
CA TYR A 121 3.62 -15.08 13.96
C TYR A 121 4.80 -15.86 13.39
N GLY A 122 5.66 -15.20 12.62
CA GLY A 122 6.67 -15.87 11.80
C GLY A 122 6.01 -16.82 10.79
N ASP A 123 6.23 -18.11 10.97
CA ASP A 123 5.66 -19.23 10.21
C ASP A 123 4.48 -19.93 10.93
N HIS A 124 4.18 -19.55 12.17
CA HIS A 124 3.13 -20.17 12.98
C HIS A 124 1.80 -19.46 12.80
N GLN A 125 0.78 -20.17 12.33
CA GLN A 125 -0.57 -19.62 12.24
C GLN A 125 -1.14 -19.37 13.64
N ILE A 126 -1.74 -18.20 13.84
CA ILE A 126 -2.39 -17.80 15.09
C ILE A 126 -3.86 -17.42 14.85
N PRO A 127 -4.72 -17.51 15.87
CA PRO A 127 -6.09 -17.00 15.79
C PRO A 127 -6.12 -15.51 15.46
N SER A 128 -7.04 -15.12 14.59
CA SER A 128 -7.28 -13.72 14.25
C SER A 128 -8.75 -13.44 14.00
N TYR A 129 -9.09 -12.16 14.07
CA TYR A 129 -10.45 -11.66 13.99
C TYR A 129 -10.48 -10.40 13.12
N ASN A 130 -11.56 -10.19 12.37
CA ASN A 130 -11.77 -8.93 11.66
C ASN A 130 -12.69 -8.04 12.47
N ILE A 131 -12.19 -6.86 12.86
CA ILE A 131 -12.98 -5.86 13.58
C ILE A 131 -12.80 -4.54 12.83
N GLY A 132 -13.88 -4.06 12.22
CA GLY A 132 -13.86 -2.80 11.44
C GLY A 132 -12.85 -2.81 10.28
N GLY A 133 -12.61 -3.97 9.66
CA GLY A 133 -11.64 -4.11 8.57
C GLY A 133 -10.19 -4.29 9.01
N ARG A 134 -9.92 -4.32 10.33
CA ARG A 134 -8.59 -4.54 10.89
C ARG A 134 -8.41 -5.98 11.35
N THR A 135 -7.20 -6.52 11.22
CA THR A 135 -6.87 -7.84 11.77
C THR A 135 -6.49 -7.69 13.23
N VAL A 136 -7.18 -8.41 14.10
CA VAL A 136 -7.01 -8.34 15.56
C VAL A 136 -6.55 -9.70 16.08
N VAL A 137 -5.62 -9.68 17.03
CA VAL A 137 -5.06 -10.87 17.69
C VAL A 137 -5.15 -10.70 19.21
N THR A 138 -5.29 -11.79 19.96
CA THR A 138 -5.26 -11.74 21.42
C THR A 138 -3.83 -11.79 21.93
N LEU A 139 -3.55 -11.13 23.06
CA LEU A 139 -2.21 -11.17 23.68
C LEU A 139 -1.92 -12.53 24.31
N ASN A 140 -2.94 -13.23 24.82
CA ASN A 140 -2.79 -14.56 25.40
C ASN A 140 -2.25 -15.60 24.39
N ASP A 141 -2.71 -15.51 23.14
CA ASP A 141 -2.25 -16.38 22.04
C ASP A 141 -0.77 -16.14 21.69
N GLN A 142 -0.16 -15.05 22.18
CA GLN A 142 1.24 -14.71 21.92
C GLN A 142 2.22 -15.35 22.91
N SER A 143 1.73 -16.09 23.92
CA SER A 143 2.55 -16.73 24.96
C SER A 143 3.57 -17.76 24.42
N ALA A 144 3.37 -18.29 23.22
CA ALA A 144 4.35 -19.13 22.54
C ALA A 144 5.56 -18.36 22.00
N PHE A 145 5.45 -17.03 21.85
CA PHE A 145 6.44 -16.18 21.18
C PHE A 145 7.11 -15.17 22.13
N GLY A 146 6.86 -15.27 23.43
CA GLY A 146 7.38 -14.37 24.44
C GLY A 146 6.73 -14.57 25.81
N SER A 147 6.89 -13.59 26.68
CA SER A 147 6.30 -13.59 28.03
C SER A 147 5.01 -12.79 28.06
N VAL A 148 3.92 -13.40 28.54
CA VAL A 148 2.64 -12.72 28.81
C VAL A 148 2.40 -12.68 30.31
N VAL A 149 2.20 -11.49 30.88
CA VAL A 149 2.02 -11.28 32.31
C VAL A 149 0.69 -10.54 32.56
N TRP A 150 -0.17 -11.11 33.39
CA TRP A 150 -1.41 -10.50 33.86
C TRP A 150 -1.23 -9.93 35.28
N SER A 151 -1.64 -8.69 35.50
CA SER A 151 -1.76 -8.06 36.83
C SER A 151 -3.22 -7.72 37.10
N GLU A 152 -3.86 -8.47 37.99
CA GLU A 152 -5.22 -8.17 38.45
C GLU A 152 -5.27 -6.82 39.17
N LYS A 153 -4.24 -6.53 39.97
CA LYS A 153 -4.15 -5.32 40.79
C LYS A 153 -4.11 -4.06 39.93
N ASP A 154 -3.33 -4.09 38.86
CA ASP A 154 -3.13 -2.93 37.98
C ASP A 154 -4.09 -2.97 36.78
N ARG A 155 -4.95 -3.99 36.70
CA ARG A 155 -5.80 -4.31 35.56
C ARG A 155 -5.05 -4.20 34.25
N SER A 156 -3.91 -4.87 34.17
CA SER A 156 -3.01 -4.77 33.02
C SER A 156 -2.52 -6.12 32.53
N ILE A 157 -2.28 -6.19 31.23
CA ILE A 157 -1.63 -7.32 30.57
C ILE A 157 -0.41 -6.81 29.80
N SER A 158 0.70 -7.53 29.90
CA SER A 158 1.94 -7.16 29.23
C SER A 158 2.46 -8.31 28.39
N PHE A 159 2.82 -8.04 27.14
CA PHE A 159 3.52 -8.97 26.26
C PHE A 159 4.94 -8.46 25.97
N THR A 160 5.93 -9.28 26.29
CA THR A 160 7.34 -9.06 25.94
C THR A 160 7.78 -10.14 24.97
N PRO A 161 7.98 -9.82 23.67
CA PRO A 161 8.35 -10.81 22.66
C PRO A 161 9.78 -11.33 22.89
N ALA A 162 10.01 -12.61 22.58
CA ALA A 162 11.36 -13.12 22.41
C ALA A 162 11.86 -12.79 20.99
N ALA A 163 13.10 -12.37 20.80
CA ALA A 163 13.66 -12.20 19.46
C ALA A 163 13.94 -13.56 18.83
N HIS A 164 13.38 -13.82 17.65
CA HIS A 164 13.57 -15.10 16.96
C HIS A 164 13.68 -15.00 15.44
N ASP A 165 13.54 -13.81 14.85
CA ASP A 165 13.64 -13.63 13.41
C ASP A 165 14.86 -12.79 13.02
N THR A 166 15.79 -13.43 12.32
CA THR A 166 17.00 -12.80 11.74
C THR A 166 16.88 -12.55 10.24
N GLY A 167 15.69 -12.74 9.66
CA GLY A 167 15.41 -12.53 8.24
C GLY A 167 15.63 -11.10 7.77
N TRP A 168 15.50 -10.89 6.47
CA TRP A 168 15.55 -9.55 5.91
C TRP A 168 14.27 -8.78 6.27
N PHE A 169 14.43 -7.55 6.76
CA PHE A 169 13.35 -6.63 7.09
C PHE A 169 13.42 -5.43 6.17
N THR A 170 12.28 -5.01 5.63
CA THR A 170 12.21 -3.73 4.93
C THR A 170 12.04 -2.58 5.91
N ALA A 171 12.65 -1.44 5.60
CA ALA A 171 12.31 -0.15 6.21
C ALA A 171 11.29 0.63 5.35
N ASN A 172 10.99 0.12 4.15
CA ASN A 172 10.07 0.72 3.19
C ASN A 172 8.65 0.16 3.40
N PRO A 173 7.61 0.94 3.04
CA PRO A 173 6.22 0.53 3.27
C PRO A 173 5.79 -0.69 2.44
N LEU A 174 6.45 -0.96 1.31
CA LEU A 174 6.11 -2.06 0.43
C LEU A 174 7.34 -2.91 0.08
N ALA A 175 7.15 -4.22 -0.02
CA ALA A 175 8.10 -5.12 -0.68
C ALA A 175 7.37 -5.99 -1.71
N VAL A 176 7.93 -6.11 -2.91
CA VAL A 176 7.40 -6.92 -4.01
C VAL A 176 8.27 -8.15 -4.15
N ARG A 177 7.67 -9.33 -4.09
CA ARG A 177 8.40 -10.60 -4.22
C ARG A 177 7.87 -11.40 -5.39
N GLU A 178 8.80 -11.95 -6.15
CA GLU A 178 8.48 -12.98 -7.13
C GLU A 178 8.39 -14.34 -6.43
N THR A 179 7.25 -15.02 -6.56
CA THR A 179 7.00 -16.34 -5.92
C THR A 179 6.99 -17.49 -6.90
N GLY A 180 7.06 -17.18 -8.20
CA GLY A 180 7.20 -18.17 -9.26
C GLY A 180 6.79 -17.60 -10.61
N THR A 181 6.87 -18.46 -11.63
CA THR A 181 6.55 -18.11 -13.01
C THR A 181 5.61 -19.15 -13.63
N VAL A 182 4.82 -18.71 -14.59
CA VAL A 182 4.05 -19.56 -15.49
C VAL A 182 4.54 -19.29 -16.90
N GLN A 183 4.93 -20.35 -17.60
CA GLN A 183 5.34 -20.29 -19.00
C GLN A 183 4.22 -20.84 -19.89
N VAL A 184 3.88 -20.09 -20.93
CA VAL A 184 2.98 -20.53 -22.01
C VAL A 184 3.73 -20.34 -23.32
N ASP A 185 4.56 -21.33 -23.63
CA ASP A 185 5.43 -21.30 -24.80
C ASP A 185 4.77 -21.93 -26.03
N HIS A 186 5.30 -21.62 -27.21
CA HIS A 186 4.96 -22.24 -28.49
C HIS A 186 3.51 -22.01 -28.92
N ILE A 187 2.98 -20.80 -28.68
CA ILE A 187 1.71 -20.38 -29.25
C ILE A 187 1.96 -20.01 -30.71
N TRP A 188 1.43 -20.78 -31.64
CA TRP A 188 1.60 -20.53 -33.07
C TRP A 188 0.57 -19.52 -33.58
N ILE A 189 1.02 -18.36 -34.02
CA ILE A 189 0.20 -17.26 -34.57
C ILE A 189 0.03 -17.43 -36.08
N GLY A 190 -1.07 -18.07 -36.49
CA GLY A 190 -1.44 -18.24 -37.89
C GLY A 190 -2.61 -17.38 -38.35
N ASP A 191 -2.87 -17.44 -39.66
CA ASP A 191 -4.03 -16.80 -40.30
C ASP A 191 -4.90 -17.86 -41.01
N PRO A 192 -6.16 -18.08 -40.59
CA PRO A 192 -6.85 -17.38 -39.51
C PRO A 192 -6.63 -17.98 -38.13
N LYS A 193 -6.00 -19.16 -37.98
CA LYS A 193 -6.00 -19.90 -36.71
C LYS A 193 -4.76 -19.62 -35.86
N ILE A 194 -4.98 -19.41 -34.55
CA ILE A 194 -3.91 -19.39 -33.56
C ILE A 194 -4.02 -20.67 -32.73
N THR A 195 -2.93 -21.41 -32.60
CA THR A 195 -2.96 -22.74 -31.98
C THR A 195 -1.90 -22.93 -30.91
N TRP A 196 -2.21 -23.73 -29.90
CA TRP A 196 -1.27 -24.17 -28.87
C TRP A 196 -1.48 -25.66 -28.64
N ASN A 197 -0.42 -26.47 -28.73
CA ASN A 197 -0.49 -27.93 -28.67
C ASN A 197 -1.54 -28.56 -29.63
N GLY A 198 -1.73 -27.96 -30.80
CA GLY A 198 -2.68 -28.42 -31.82
C GLY A 198 -4.14 -27.99 -31.60
N GLU A 199 -4.46 -27.33 -30.48
CA GLU A 199 -5.79 -26.80 -30.19
C GLU A 199 -5.91 -25.33 -30.62
N GLU A 200 -7.08 -24.93 -31.11
CA GLU A 200 -7.37 -23.53 -31.47
C GLU A 200 -7.63 -22.69 -30.20
N VAL A 201 -6.66 -21.84 -29.87
CA VAL A 201 -6.65 -20.97 -28.67
C VAL A 201 -6.87 -19.50 -29.01
N GLY A 202 -7.09 -19.20 -30.28
CA GLY A 202 -7.34 -17.87 -30.78
C GLY A 202 -7.46 -17.86 -32.29
N ARG A 203 -7.59 -16.67 -32.85
CA ARG A 203 -7.64 -16.49 -34.28
C ARG A 203 -7.26 -15.07 -34.67
N THR A 204 -6.88 -14.91 -35.92
CA THR A 204 -6.65 -13.61 -36.53
C THR A 204 -7.99 -13.02 -36.99
N ILE A 205 -8.22 -11.75 -36.65
CA ILE A 205 -9.38 -10.94 -37.09
C ILE A 205 -8.83 -9.63 -37.64
N ASP A 206 -9.09 -9.34 -38.92
CA ASP A 206 -8.54 -8.16 -39.61
C ASP A 206 -7.01 -8.05 -39.47
N TYR A 207 -6.30 -9.18 -39.63
CA TYR A 207 -4.84 -9.30 -39.46
C TYR A 207 -4.33 -9.03 -38.03
N VAL A 208 -5.22 -8.94 -37.03
CA VAL A 208 -4.85 -8.79 -35.62
C VAL A 208 -4.96 -10.14 -34.91
N PRO A 209 -3.91 -10.61 -34.20
CA PRO A 209 -3.98 -11.84 -33.43
C PRO A 209 -4.85 -11.65 -32.18
N MET A 210 -5.95 -12.41 -32.10
CA MET A 210 -6.90 -12.36 -30.99
C MET A 210 -6.91 -13.70 -30.25
N LEU A 211 -6.56 -13.70 -28.96
CA LEU A 211 -6.52 -14.90 -28.13
C LEU A 211 -7.84 -15.09 -27.37
N ASP A 212 -8.19 -16.35 -27.11
CA ASP A 212 -9.27 -16.72 -26.21
C ASP A 212 -8.92 -16.32 -24.77
N VAL A 213 -9.66 -15.33 -24.27
CA VAL A 213 -9.44 -14.73 -22.94
C VAL A 213 -9.60 -15.78 -21.84
N SER A 214 -10.57 -16.69 -21.96
CA SER A 214 -10.85 -17.68 -20.92
C SER A 214 -9.78 -18.77 -20.88
N TRP A 215 -9.26 -19.16 -22.05
CA TRP A 215 -8.14 -20.08 -22.14
C TRP A 215 -6.89 -19.50 -21.48
N LEU A 216 -6.51 -18.28 -21.83
CA LEU A 216 -5.32 -17.64 -21.27
C LEU A 216 -5.48 -17.39 -19.77
N ALA A 217 -6.64 -16.89 -19.33
CA ALA A 217 -6.98 -16.72 -17.91
C ALA A 217 -6.71 -18.02 -17.12
N GLY A 218 -7.23 -19.16 -17.61
CA GLY A 218 -7.03 -20.46 -16.96
C GLY A 218 -5.56 -20.89 -16.87
N LYS A 219 -4.74 -20.58 -17.89
CA LYS A 219 -3.28 -20.84 -17.83
C LYS A 219 -2.59 -20.01 -16.75
N LEU A 220 -3.03 -18.76 -16.57
CA LEU A 220 -2.43 -17.81 -15.64
C LEU A 220 -3.00 -17.92 -14.21
N GLY A 221 -3.95 -18.83 -13.96
CA GLY A 221 -4.55 -19.05 -12.64
C GLY A 221 -5.74 -18.14 -12.32
N TYR A 222 -6.35 -17.53 -13.33
CA TYR A 222 -7.58 -16.76 -13.22
C TYR A 222 -8.80 -17.62 -13.57
N THR A 223 -9.95 -17.28 -12.99
CA THR A 223 -11.24 -17.79 -13.42
C THR A 223 -11.89 -16.80 -14.38
N ALA A 224 -12.46 -17.28 -15.48
CA ALA A 224 -13.24 -16.48 -16.41
C ALA A 224 -14.70 -16.96 -16.38
N GLN A 225 -15.62 -16.08 -16.00
CA GLN A 225 -17.04 -16.39 -15.90
C GLN A 225 -17.88 -15.31 -16.59
N GLU A 226 -18.76 -15.74 -17.49
CA GLU A 226 -19.76 -14.84 -18.05
C GLU A 226 -20.88 -14.58 -17.03
N THR A 227 -21.13 -13.30 -16.76
CA THR A 227 -22.18 -12.84 -15.86
C THR A 227 -23.53 -12.81 -16.58
N LYS A 228 -24.62 -12.81 -15.82
CA LYS A 228 -26.00 -12.84 -16.38
C LYS A 228 -26.32 -11.67 -17.33
N ASP A 229 -25.62 -10.56 -17.17
CA ASP A 229 -25.74 -9.35 -18.00
C ASP A 229 -24.78 -9.36 -19.21
N GLY A 230 -24.18 -10.51 -19.54
CA GLY A 230 -23.39 -10.71 -20.77
C GLY A 230 -22.00 -10.10 -20.73
N ARG A 231 -21.45 -9.86 -19.53
CA ARG A 231 -20.06 -9.40 -19.34
C ARG A 231 -19.17 -10.60 -19.03
N LEU A 232 -17.90 -10.55 -19.40
CA LEU A 232 -16.93 -11.54 -18.96
C LEU A 232 -16.17 -10.99 -17.76
N ARG A 233 -16.35 -11.62 -16.60
CA ARG A 233 -15.52 -11.34 -15.42
C ARG A 233 -14.35 -12.31 -15.39
N VAL A 234 -13.13 -11.78 -15.30
CA VAL A 234 -11.88 -12.53 -15.20
C VAL A 234 -11.18 -12.12 -13.91
N ASP A 235 -11.05 -13.00 -12.93
CA ASP A 235 -10.39 -12.67 -11.65
C ASP A 235 -9.80 -13.90 -10.94
N ASN A 236 -8.86 -13.67 -10.03
CA ASN A 236 -8.23 -14.70 -9.18
C ASN A 236 -8.64 -14.58 -7.70
N GLY A 237 -9.71 -13.82 -7.41
CA GLY A 237 -10.16 -13.49 -6.05
C GLY A 237 -9.51 -12.22 -5.45
N THR A 238 -8.37 -11.78 -5.96
CA THR A 238 -7.68 -10.54 -5.52
C THR A 238 -7.74 -9.47 -6.60
N ASP A 239 -7.28 -9.77 -7.81
CA ASP A 239 -7.27 -8.85 -8.95
C ASP A 239 -7.95 -9.46 -10.17
N GLY A 240 -8.25 -8.62 -11.16
CA GLY A 240 -8.87 -9.06 -12.39
C GLY A 240 -9.41 -7.90 -13.24
N PHE A 241 -10.26 -8.23 -14.20
CA PHE A 241 -10.95 -7.27 -15.04
C PHE A 241 -12.30 -7.78 -15.56
N ILE A 242 -13.15 -6.86 -16.01
CA ILE A 242 -14.43 -7.14 -16.65
C ILE A 242 -14.41 -6.63 -18.08
N LEU A 243 -14.76 -7.49 -19.02
CA LEU A 243 -14.91 -7.17 -20.43
C LEU A 243 -16.39 -7.07 -20.83
N ARG A 244 -16.67 -6.15 -21.76
CA ARG A 244 -17.98 -5.99 -22.40
C ARG A 244 -17.79 -6.00 -23.92
N GLN A 245 -18.66 -6.70 -24.64
CA GLN A 245 -18.50 -6.87 -26.08
C GLN A 245 -18.59 -5.51 -26.78
N GLY A 246 -17.59 -5.19 -27.61
CA GLY A 246 -17.54 -3.93 -28.34
C GLY A 246 -17.13 -2.71 -27.52
N ASP A 247 -16.82 -2.86 -26.23
CA ASP A 247 -16.32 -1.80 -25.36
C ASP A 247 -14.82 -1.98 -25.13
N ASN A 248 -14.02 -0.98 -25.51
CA ASN A 248 -12.58 -0.98 -25.29
C ASN A 248 -12.17 -0.39 -23.93
N HIS A 249 -13.09 -0.25 -22.97
CA HIS A 249 -12.79 0.23 -21.62
C HIS A 249 -13.01 -0.84 -20.53
N PRO A 250 -12.14 -1.87 -20.41
CA PRO A 250 -12.23 -2.85 -19.34
C PRO A 250 -12.29 -2.21 -17.95
N GLU A 251 -13.12 -2.76 -17.08
CA GLU A 251 -13.18 -2.40 -15.66
C GLU A 251 -12.18 -3.25 -14.88
N LEU A 252 -11.23 -2.64 -14.16
CA LEU A 252 -10.30 -3.37 -13.30
C LEU A 252 -10.97 -3.78 -12.00
N ILE A 253 -10.62 -4.95 -11.49
CA ILE A 253 -11.12 -5.50 -10.22
C ILE A 253 -9.99 -5.50 -9.18
N TRP A 254 -10.31 -5.06 -7.96
CA TRP A 254 -9.50 -5.23 -6.76
C TRP A 254 -10.39 -5.68 -5.59
N PHE A 255 -10.08 -6.83 -4.98
CA PHE A 255 -10.88 -7.51 -3.97
C PHE A 255 -12.38 -7.57 -4.29
N GLY A 256 -12.69 -7.91 -5.54
CA GLY A 256 -14.07 -8.06 -6.03
C GLY A 256 -14.79 -6.75 -6.34
N THR A 257 -14.20 -5.59 -6.03
CA THR A 257 -14.74 -4.26 -6.33
C THR A 257 -14.10 -3.67 -7.59
N THR A 258 -14.83 -2.81 -8.30
CA THR A 258 -14.27 -2.09 -9.46
C THR A 258 -13.30 -1.01 -8.98
N ALA A 259 -12.04 -1.11 -9.40
CA ALA A 259 -10.96 -0.19 -9.02
C ALA A 259 -10.73 0.95 -10.04
N GLY A 260 -11.33 0.85 -11.23
CA GLY A 260 -11.21 1.85 -12.29
C GLY A 260 -11.48 1.27 -13.66
N LYS A 261 -11.25 2.07 -14.70
CA LYS A 261 -11.28 1.62 -16.10
C LYS A 261 -9.96 1.95 -16.77
N VAL A 262 -9.57 1.11 -17.72
CA VAL A 262 -8.41 1.31 -18.60
C VAL A 262 -8.87 1.22 -20.05
N GLU A 263 -8.11 1.78 -20.98
CA GLU A 263 -8.41 1.70 -22.41
C GLU A 263 -7.55 0.62 -23.06
N THR A 264 -8.16 -0.24 -23.87
CA THR A 264 -7.47 -1.17 -24.77
C THR A 264 -7.52 -0.66 -26.21
N TRP A 265 -6.56 -1.08 -27.04
CA TRP A 265 -6.52 -0.63 -28.43
C TRP A 265 -7.69 -1.18 -29.25
N LYS A 266 -8.11 -2.42 -28.99
CA LYS A 266 -9.31 -3.02 -29.58
C LYS A 266 -10.30 -3.44 -28.51
N ALA A 267 -11.57 -3.29 -28.84
CA ALA A 267 -12.64 -3.89 -28.06
C ALA A 267 -12.62 -5.42 -28.19
N PRO A 268 -12.99 -6.16 -27.13
CA PRO A 268 -13.11 -7.60 -27.18
C PRO A 268 -14.27 -8.01 -28.08
N VAL A 269 -14.09 -9.12 -28.79
CA VAL A 269 -15.03 -9.67 -29.75
C VAL A 269 -15.53 -11.02 -29.25
N LYS A 270 -16.85 -11.21 -29.23
CA LYS A 270 -17.45 -12.52 -28.93
C LYS A 270 -17.71 -13.29 -30.22
N ARG A 271 -17.12 -14.48 -30.36
CA ARG A 271 -17.29 -15.38 -31.53
C ARG A 271 -17.43 -16.81 -31.06
N ASN A 272 -18.48 -17.51 -31.49
CA ASN A 272 -18.74 -18.92 -31.14
C ASN A 272 -18.67 -19.19 -29.62
N GLY A 273 -19.19 -18.26 -28.82
CA GLY A 273 -19.17 -18.35 -27.35
C GLY A 273 -17.82 -17.98 -26.70
N LYS A 274 -16.75 -17.81 -27.47
CA LYS A 274 -15.43 -17.39 -26.97
C LYS A 274 -15.30 -15.87 -26.98
N TRP A 275 -14.72 -15.33 -25.91
CA TRP A 275 -14.28 -13.95 -25.85
C TRP A 275 -12.86 -13.88 -26.39
N LEU A 276 -12.67 -13.04 -27.40
CA LEU A 276 -11.40 -12.85 -28.06
C LEU A 276 -10.92 -11.42 -27.83
N LEU A 277 -9.67 -11.27 -27.40
CA LEU A 277 -9.03 -9.97 -27.25
C LEU A 277 -7.63 -10.03 -27.86
N ARG A 278 -7.16 -8.88 -28.35
CA ARG A 278 -5.85 -8.77 -28.97
C ARG A 278 -4.76 -9.12 -27.97
N GLU A 279 -3.75 -9.87 -28.42
CA GLU A 279 -2.65 -10.36 -27.57
C GLU A 279 -1.97 -9.21 -26.78
N PRO A 280 -1.52 -8.08 -27.38
CA PRO A 280 -0.94 -7.00 -26.59
C PRO A 280 -1.88 -6.34 -25.56
N ASP A 281 -3.20 -6.36 -25.80
CA ASP A 281 -4.16 -5.83 -24.82
C ASP A 281 -4.31 -6.81 -23.63
N LEU A 282 -4.22 -8.13 -23.88
CA LEU A 282 -4.18 -9.14 -22.82
C LEU A 282 -2.87 -9.07 -22.03
N LYS A 283 -1.75 -8.80 -22.70
CA LYS A 283 -0.44 -8.56 -22.06
C LYS A 283 -0.52 -7.47 -21.02
N GLU A 284 -1.11 -6.33 -21.35
CA GLU A 284 -1.30 -5.24 -20.40
C GLU A 284 -2.27 -5.64 -19.28
N LEU A 285 -3.43 -6.21 -19.61
CA LEU A 285 -4.44 -6.58 -18.59
C LEU A 285 -3.93 -7.62 -17.57
N PHE A 286 -3.17 -8.62 -18.01
CA PHE A 286 -2.60 -9.64 -17.12
C PHE A 286 -1.20 -9.29 -16.60
N GLY A 287 -0.53 -8.30 -17.17
CA GLY A 287 0.83 -7.91 -16.78
C GLY A 287 1.89 -8.98 -17.07
N TYR A 288 1.81 -9.70 -18.18
CA TYR A 288 2.83 -10.69 -18.56
C TYR A 288 3.90 -10.12 -19.50
N GLU A 289 5.02 -10.83 -19.61
CA GLU A 289 6.03 -10.62 -20.64
C GLU A 289 5.76 -11.55 -21.82
N SER A 290 6.05 -11.09 -23.04
CA SER A 290 5.77 -11.87 -24.25
C SER A 290 6.88 -11.65 -25.28
N VAL A 291 7.23 -12.72 -26.00
CA VAL A 291 8.26 -12.72 -27.03
C VAL A 291 7.70 -13.39 -28.29
N TRP A 292 7.57 -12.59 -29.34
CA TRP A 292 7.14 -13.03 -30.66
C TRP A 292 8.33 -13.27 -31.58
N SER A 293 8.32 -14.37 -32.34
CA SER A 293 9.25 -14.61 -33.46
C SER A 293 8.52 -14.53 -34.80
N PRO A 294 8.87 -13.54 -35.67
CA PRO A 294 8.32 -13.48 -37.02
C PRO A 294 8.70 -14.68 -37.89
N GLU A 295 9.88 -15.27 -37.69
CA GLU A 295 10.39 -16.37 -38.52
C GLU A 295 9.65 -17.68 -38.26
N THR A 296 9.34 -17.96 -36.99
CA THR A 296 8.67 -19.20 -36.57
C THR A 296 7.18 -19.03 -36.35
N HIS A 297 6.70 -17.77 -36.33
CA HIS A 297 5.35 -17.40 -35.95
C HIS A 297 4.98 -17.86 -34.53
N MET A 298 5.96 -18.03 -33.65
CA MET A 298 5.74 -18.46 -32.28
C MET A 298 5.72 -17.28 -31.32
N GLU A 299 4.75 -17.27 -30.41
CA GLU A 299 4.67 -16.40 -29.24
C GLU A 299 4.96 -17.24 -27.98
N ASN A 300 5.81 -16.70 -27.11
CA ASN A 300 6.09 -17.26 -25.79
C ASN A 300 5.69 -16.24 -24.72
N ILE A 301 4.90 -16.67 -23.74
CA ILE A 301 4.43 -15.82 -22.65
C ILE A 301 5.08 -16.26 -21.33
N THR A 302 5.68 -15.30 -20.62
CA THR A 302 6.15 -15.45 -19.25
C THR A 302 5.29 -14.61 -18.30
N TYR A 303 4.53 -15.27 -17.43
CA TYR A 303 3.75 -14.61 -16.39
C TYR A 303 4.41 -14.79 -15.02
N ARG A 304 4.79 -13.70 -14.39
CA ARG A 304 5.41 -13.71 -13.05
C ARG A 304 4.33 -13.59 -11.98
N LYS A 305 4.35 -14.52 -11.03
CA LYS A 305 3.54 -14.45 -9.81
C LYS A 305 4.23 -13.52 -8.84
N LEU A 306 3.60 -12.38 -8.58
CA LEU A 306 4.11 -11.37 -7.67
C LEU A 306 3.18 -11.29 -6.47
N ILE A 307 3.78 -11.18 -5.29
CA ILE A 307 3.07 -10.80 -4.06
C ILE A 307 3.61 -9.47 -3.57
N VAL A 308 2.77 -8.72 -2.86
CA VAL A 308 3.17 -7.47 -2.20
C VAL A 308 3.06 -7.66 -0.70
N GLU A 309 4.11 -7.31 0.02
CA GLU A 309 4.11 -7.19 1.47
C GLU A 309 3.87 -5.71 1.79
N ASP A 310 2.72 -5.38 2.38
CA ASP A 310 2.41 -4.07 2.94
C ASP A 310 2.88 -4.01 4.39
N HIS A 311 3.97 -3.28 4.62
CA HIS A 311 4.59 -3.05 5.92
C HIS A 311 4.11 -1.76 6.60
N GLY A 312 3.11 -1.07 6.02
CA GLY A 312 2.46 0.10 6.58
C GLY A 312 2.91 1.42 5.94
N LEU A 313 1.93 2.16 5.42
CA LEU A 313 2.13 3.51 4.90
C LEU A 313 2.13 4.55 6.02
N LYS A 314 3.13 5.44 6.02
CA LYS A 314 3.22 6.55 6.97
C LYS A 314 1.99 7.45 6.86
N ARG A 315 1.31 7.67 7.99
CA ARG A 315 0.10 8.51 8.06
C ARG A 315 0.38 9.95 8.50
N ARG A 316 1.63 10.25 8.84
CA ARG A 316 2.10 11.56 9.29
C ARG A 316 3.53 11.76 8.81
N THR A 317 3.86 12.98 8.42
CA THR A 317 5.21 13.35 7.97
C THR A 317 5.49 14.79 8.37
N ASP A 318 6.75 15.13 8.62
CA ASP A 318 7.25 16.48 8.89
C ASP A 318 7.89 17.13 7.64
N ASN A 319 7.75 16.47 6.48
CA ASN A 319 8.30 16.89 5.20
C ASN A 319 7.19 17.05 4.14
N PHE A 320 7.24 18.16 3.40
CA PHE A 320 6.36 18.46 2.27
C PHE A 320 6.48 17.44 1.14
N SER A 321 7.65 16.84 0.95
CA SER A 321 7.82 15.74 0.00
C SER A 321 7.45 14.43 0.67
N TYR A 322 6.34 13.83 0.25
CA TYR A 322 5.95 12.50 0.70
C TYR A 322 6.44 11.45 -0.31
N ILE A 323 7.42 10.66 0.12
CA ILE A 323 8.08 9.65 -0.70
C ILE A 323 7.58 8.27 -0.28
N VAL A 324 7.14 7.50 -1.26
CA VAL A 324 6.82 6.08 -1.09
C VAL A 324 7.84 5.26 -1.87
N ARG A 325 8.37 4.23 -1.21
CA ARG A 325 9.34 3.30 -1.79
C ARG A 325 8.81 1.88 -1.71
N ALA A 326 9.10 1.09 -2.73
CA ALA A 326 8.90 -0.35 -2.72
C ALA A 326 10.21 -1.08 -3.04
N ASP A 327 10.52 -2.10 -2.23
CA ASP A 327 11.66 -2.97 -2.41
C ASP A 327 11.31 -4.14 -3.35
N GLY A 328 12.06 -4.34 -4.43
CA GLY A 328 11.81 -5.37 -5.43
C GLY A 328 12.74 -6.57 -5.33
N PHE A 329 12.20 -7.72 -4.96
CA PHE A 329 12.86 -9.03 -4.95
C PHE A 329 12.46 -9.84 -6.19
N LEU A 330 12.85 -9.33 -7.36
CA LEU A 330 12.47 -9.90 -8.66
C LEU A 330 13.64 -10.65 -9.30
N GLU A 331 13.36 -11.67 -10.11
CA GLU A 331 14.39 -12.44 -10.81
C GLU A 331 14.70 -11.85 -12.18
N GLY A 332 15.62 -10.87 -12.21
CA GLY A 332 16.31 -10.44 -13.42
C GLY A 332 15.39 -10.04 -14.58
N THR A 333 14.53 -9.05 -14.37
CA THR A 333 13.60 -8.52 -15.38
C THR A 333 13.85 -7.04 -15.66
N SER A 334 13.54 -6.59 -16.87
CA SER A 334 13.43 -5.18 -17.24
C SER A 334 11.99 -4.66 -17.14
N ASN A 335 10.99 -5.54 -17.05
CA ASN A 335 9.59 -5.20 -16.94
C ASN A 335 9.19 -5.01 -15.47
N LEU A 336 9.67 -3.92 -14.87
CA LEU A 336 9.41 -3.63 -13.46
C LEU A 336 7.96 -3.19 -13.23
N PRO A 337 7.37 -3.54 -12.06
CA PRO A 337 6.10 -2.98 -11.63
C PRO A 337 6.15 -1.45 -11.57
N PHE A 338 5.04 -0.80 -11.94
CA PHE A 338 4.85 0.64 -11.87
C PHE A 338 4.21 1.03 -10.53
N LEU A 339 4.90 1.88 -9.77
CA LEU A 339 4.42 2.45 -8.51
C LEU A 339 3.89 3.88 -8.76
N GLY A 340 2.58 4.00 -8.81
CA GLY A 340 1.87 5.27 -8.98
C GLY A 340 1.38 5.82 -7.64
N LEU A 341 1.54 7.13 -7.44
CA LEU A 341 0.98 7.87 -6.33
C LEU A 341 0.21 9.07 -6.87
N GLU A 342 -0.99 9.28 -6.37
CA GLU A 342 -1.83 10.43 -6.68
C GLU A 342 -2.24 11.14 -5.40
N ARG A 343 -2.45 12.46 -5.48
CA ARG A 343 -3.01 13.28 -4.40
C ARG A 343 -4.31 13.91 -4.88
N GLU A 344 -5.32 13.93 -4.02
CA GLU A 344 -6.56 14.66 -4.29
C GLU A 344 -6.33 16.17 -4.22
N ILE A 345 -6.76 16.89 -5.27
CA ILE A 345 -6.78 18.35 -5.37
C ILE A 345 -8.16 18.72 -5.93
N ASP A 346 -8.93 19.54 -5.22
CA ASP A 346 -10.27 19.97 -5.62
C ASP A 346 -11.23 18.82 -6.01
N GLY A 347 -11.12 17.69 -5.29
CA GLY A 347 -11.94 16.50 -5.55
C GLY A 347 -11.47 15.63 -6.72
N GLN A 348 -10.32 15.95 -7.33
CA GLN A 348 -9.73 15.18 -8.42
C GLN A 348 -8.37 14.60 -8.02
N MET A 349 -8.12 13.35 -8.38
CA MET A 349 -6.82 12.74 -8.17
C MET A 349 -5.84 13.24 -9.23
N VAL A 350 -4.71 13.79 -8.78
CA VAL A 350 -3.66 14.32 -9.64
C VAL A 350 -2.40 13.48 -9.46
N HIS A 351 -1.84 13.00 -10.57
CA HIS A 351 -0.65 12.14 -10.58
C HIS A 351 0.59 12.82 -10.02
N ALA A 352 1.38 12.03 -9.29
CA ALA A 352 2.74 12.38 -8.92
C ALA A 352 3.59 12.61 -10.19
N PRO A 353 4.44 13.65 -10.21
CA PRO A 353 5.31 13.93 -11.34
C PRO A 353 6.50 12.97 -11.46
N VAL A 354 6.68 12.04 -10.50
CA VAL A 354 7.93 11.29 -10.33
C VAL A 354 7.66 9.81 -10.09
N VAL A 355 8.20 8.98 -10.98
CA VAL A 355 8.36 7.52 -10.82
C VAL A 355 9.73 7.14 -11.38
N ALA A 356 10.58 6.46 -10.60
CA ALA A 356 11.64 5.63 -11.18
C ALA A 356 11.79 4.30 -10.46
N GLY A 357 12.14 3.32 -11.30
CA GLY A 357 12.67 2.03 -10.89
C GLY A 357 14.15 1.96 -11.24
N GLY A 358 14.95 1.37 -10.37
CA GLY A 358 16.37 1.13 -10.62
C GLY A 358 16.89 -0.08 -9.85
N MET A 359 18.14 -0.46 -10.11
CA MET A 359 18.82 -1.46 -9.29
C MET A 359 19.01 -0.90 -7.87
N ALA A 360 18.70 -1.72 -6.87
CA ALA A 360 19.02 -1.42 -5.48
C ALA A 360 20.48 -1.79 -5.18
N ASP A 361 21.02 -1.28 -4.08
CA ASP A 361 22.37 -1.61 -3.63
C ASP A 361 22.49 -3.12 -3.37
N ALA A 362 23.58 -3.72 -3.85
CA ALA A 362 23.81 -5.16 -3.78
C ALA A 362 24.13 -5.59 -2.33
N ALA A 363 23.08 -5.85 -1.54
CA ALA A 363 23.18 -6.57 -0.28
C ALA A 363 22.75 -8.03 -0.47
N GLU A 364 23.51 -8.97 0.09
CA GLU A 364 23.18 -10.39 0.04
C GLU A 364 21.80 -10.64 0.70
N GLY A 365 20.88 -11.27 -0.03
CA GLY A 365 19.50 -11.46 0.41
C GLY A 365 18.62 -10.19 0.44
N GLY A 366 19.15 -9.04 0.01
CA GLY A 366 18.44 -7.78 -0.09
C GLY A 366 17.67 -7.60 -1.40
N PRO A 367 16.93 -6.49 -1.56
CA PRO A 367 16.20 -6.20 -2.78
C PRO A 367 17.16 -6.00 -3.95
N LYS A 368 16.76 -6.44 -5.14
CA LYS A 368 17.50 -6.19 -6.38
C LYS A 368 17.07 -4.92 -7.08
N TYR A 369 15.84 -4.49 -6.83
CA TYR A 369 15.25 -3.30 -7.43
C TYR A 369 14.66 -2.39 -6.36
N ARG A 370 14.60 -1.09 -6.67
CA ARG A 370 13.91 -0.09 -5.87
C ARG A 370 12.96 0.68 -6.77
N LEU A 371 11.71 0.83 -6.34
CA LEU A 371 10.67 1.60 -7.00
C LEU A 371 10.31 2.78 -6.10
N ASP A 372 10.49 4.00 -6.59
CA ASP A 372 10.23 5.22 -5.83
C ASP A 372 9.20 6.10 -6.53
N THR A 373 8.27 6.66 -5.76
CA THR A 373 7.38 7.73 -6.21
C THR A 373 7.25 8.79 -5.12
N ALA A 374 6.93 10.03 -5.52
CA ALA A 374 6.81 11.13 -4.56
C ALA A 374 5.77 12.15 -5.01
N VAL A 375 5.06 12.72 -4.03
CA VAL A 375 4.13 13.83 -4.24
C VAL A 375 4.42 14.95 -3.24
N GLN A 376 4.11 16.19 -3.62
CA GLN A 376 4.14 17.31 -2.69
C GLN A 376 2.83 17.33 -1.89
N LEU A 377 2.94 17.53 -0.58
CA LEU A 377 1.81 17.68 0.32
C LEU A 377 1.48 19.16 0.56
N GLU A 378 0.22 19.42 0.89
CA GLU A 378 -0.24 20.67 1.47
C GLU A 378 -0.32 20.55 3.00
N LEU A 379 -0.36 21.70 3.68
CA LEU A 379 -0.52 21.72 5.13
C LEU A 379 -1.85 21.07 5.52
N GLY A 380 -1.83 20.25 6.58
CA GLY A 380 -3.00 19.53 7.06
C GLY A 380 -3.15 18.16 6.43
N THR A 381 -4.40 17.73 6.26
CA THR A 381 -4.72 16.38 5.80
C THR A 381 -4.73 16.28 4.27
N ASN A 382 -3.94 15.37 3.73
CA ASN A 382 -3.85 15.09 2.30
C ASN A 382 -4.43 13.70 2.01
N ARG A 383 -5.38 13.59 1.08
CA ARG A 383 -5.86 12.28 0.60
C ARG A 383 -4.99 11.81 -0.55
N LEU A 384 -4.43 10.62 -0.43
CA LEU A 384 -3.54 9.98 -1.38
C LEU A 384 -4.13 8.67 -1.90
N HIS A 385 -3.79 8.31 -3.13
CA HIS A 385 -4.05 6.99 -3.73
C HIS A 385 -2.74 6.42 -4.21
N LEU A 386 -2.30 5.31 -3.61
CA LEU A 386 -1.13 4.57 -4.03
C LEU A 386 -1.58 3.31 -4.75
N ARG A 387 -1.05 3.10 -5.96
CA ARG A 387 -1.32 1.91 -6.76
C ARG A 387 -0.02 1.33 -7.31
N LEU A 388 0.21 0.05 -7.08
CA LEU A 388 1.29 -0.72 -7.69
C LEU A 388 0.70 -1.66 -8.74
N THR A 389 1.25 -1.64 -9.95
CA THR A 389 0.74 -2.41 -11.10
C THR A 389 1.84 -3.09 -11.90
N GLN A 390 1.50 -4.18 -12.59
CA GLN A 390 2.30 -4.75 -13.67
C GLN A 390 1.43 -4.68 -14.94
N GLY A 391 1.76 -3.81 -15.90
CA GLY A 391 0.77 -3.40 -16.90
C GLY A 391 -0.45 -2.77 -16.21
N TYR A 392 -1.64 -3.30 -16.46
CA TYR A 392 -2.89 -2.97 -15.74
C TYR A 392 -3.24 -3.93 -14.62
N ARG A 393 -2.48 -5.02 -14.42
CA ARG A 393 -2.68 -5.94 -13.30
C ARG A 393 -2.36 -5.23 -11.99
N ILE A 394 -3.38 -5.07 -11.14
CA ILE A 394 -3.22 -4.44 -9.83
C ILE A 394 -2.51 -5.42 -8.87
N LEU A 395 -1.41 -4.97 -8.26
CA LEU A 395 -0.67 -5.70 -7.23
C LEU A 395 -0.91 -5.12 -5.83
N PHE A 396 -1.20 -3.83 -5.75
CA PHE A 396 -1.57 -3.15 -4.52
C PHE A 396 -2.38 -1.91 -4.87
N ASP A 397 -3.42 -1.63 -4.09
CA ASP A 397 -4.26 -0.44 -4.24
C ASP A 397 -4.72 0.00 -2.85
N SER A 398 -4.41 1.26 -2.52
CA SER A 398 -4.79 1.85 -1.24
C SER A 398 -5.05 3.34 -1.36
N VAL A 399 -6.20 3.76 -0.83
CA VAL A 399 -6.53 5.16 -0.61
C VAL A 399 -6.40 5.48 0.87
N TYR A 400 -5.63 6.51 1.20
CA TYR A 400 -5.30 6.84 2.58
C TYR A 400 -5.07 8.34 2.78
N THR A 401 -5.06 8.77 4.04
CA THR A 401 -4.74 10.14 4.41
C THR A 401 -3.37 10.24 5.05
N VAL A 402 -2.67 11.33 4.74
CA VAL A 402 -1.39 11.71 5.35
C VAL A 402 -1.53 13.11 5.92
N GLU A 403 -1.16 13.25 7.20
CA GLU A 403 -1.14 14.54 7.87
C GLU A 403 0.23 15.21 7.73
N LEU A 404 0.22 16.48 7.34
CA LEU A 404 1.36 17.39 7.33
C LEU A 404 1.14 18.50 8.39
N PRO A 405 1.49 18.25 9.66
CA PRO A 405 1.19 19.15 10.76
C PRO A 405 2.14 20.35 10.80
N LEU A 406 1.60 21.54 10.57
CA LEU A 406 2.35 22.81 10.54
C LEU A 406 3.35 22.99 11.69
N ARG A 407 2.96 22.64 12.92
CA ARG A 407 3.74 22.88 14.14
C ARG A 407 4.96 21.96 14.32
N GLU A 408 5.04 20.88 13.56
CA GLU A 408 6.12 19.89 13.66
C GLU A 408 7.06 19.90 12.45
N LEU A 409 6.73 20.70 11.44
CA LEU A 409 7.53 20.81 10.23
C LEU A 409 8.97 21.24 10.49
N ALA A 410 9.90 20.53 9.84
CA ALA A 410 11.24 21.04 9.59
C ALA A 410 11.17 22.18 8.55
N PRO A 411 11.96 23.26 8.70
CA PRO A 411 11.95 24.34 7.71
C PRO A 411 12.52 23.93 6.37
N ILE A 412 13.57 23.11 6.38
CA ILE A 412 14.30 22.71 5.17
C ILE A 412 13.42 21.76 4.37
N LEU A 413 13.24 22.08 3.09
CA LEU A 413 12.57 21.20 2.16
C LEU A 413 13.58 20.17 1.68
N ASP A 414 13.59 19.00 2.30
CA ASP A 414 14.40 17.88 1.81
C ASP A 414 13.83 17.42 0.47
N ARG A 415 14.45 17.91 -0.59
CA ARG A 415 14.22 17.53 -1.99
C ARG A 415 15.32 16.63 -2.49
N ASN A 416 16.03 15.91 -1.61
CA ASN A 416 16.97 14.85 -1.99
C ASN A 416 16.22 13.61 -2.52
N THR A 417 15.24 13.86 -3.39
CA THR A 417 14.70 12.86 -4.28
C THR A 417 15.69 12.74 -5.43
N SER A 418 15.88 11.53 -5.94
CA SER A 418 16.77 11.21 -7.08
C SER A 418 16.40 11.93 -8.40
N TYR A 419 15.51 12.92 -8.35
CA TYR A 419 14.77 13.50 -9.46
C TYR A 419 14.78 15.03 -9.47
N SER A 420 15.49 15.69 -8.54
CA SER A 420 15.77 17.11 -8.72
C SER A 420 16.58 17.24 -10.02
N SER A 421 15.95 17.71 -11.09
CA SER A 421 16.52 17.72 -12.44
C SER A 421 17.75 18.63 -12.61
N GLY A 422 18.29 19.20 -11.53
CA GLY A 422 19.41 20.11 -11.56
C GLY A 422 20.14 20.21 -10.22
N ASP A 423 21.31 20.83 -10.26
CA ASP A 423 22.09 21.17 -9.08
C ASP A 423 21.36 22.25 -8.28
N SER A 424 21.24 22.05 -6.97
CA SER A 424 20.56 22.96 -6.04
C SER A 424 21.39 23.18 -4.77
N THR A 425 21.14 24.28 -4.05
CA THR A 425 21.70 24.46 -2.71
C THR A 425 21.03 23.51 -1.72
N ARG A 426 21.84 22.81 -0.91
CA ARG A 426 21.41 21.92 0.17
C ARG A 426 21.69 22.57 1.52
N LEU A 427 20.64 23.10 2.14
CA LEU A 427 20.74 23.76 3.45
C LEU A 427 20.87 22.73 4.59
N LYS A 428 21.50 23.16 5.68
CA LYS A 428 21.64 22.41 6.93
C LYS A 428 21.62 23.39 8.11
N GLU A 429 21.26 22.89 9.30
CA GLU A 429 21.41 23.62 10.58
C GLU A 429 20.83 25.05 10.55
N VAL A 430 19.63 25.19 9.98
CA VAL A 430 18.98 26.50 9.84
C VAL A 430 18.39 27.01 11.16
N SER A 431 18.33 28.32 11.30
CA SER A 431 17.66 29.03 12.38
C SER A 431 16.62 30.00 11.78
N PRO A 432 15.37 30.01 12.27
CA PRO A 432 14.82 29.12 13.30
C PRO A 432 14.79 27.64 12.89
N ALA A 433 15.05 26.73 13.84
CA ALA A 433 15.16 25.29 13.56
C ALA A 433 13.83 24.57 13.34
N LYS A 434 12.71 25.17 13.80
CA LYS A 434 11.35 24.72 13.51
C LYS A 434 10.71 25.66 12.51
N ALA A 435 9.94 25.12 11.57
CA ALA A 435 9.28 25.93 10.55
C ALA A 435 8.27 26.89 11.19
N TYR A 436 7.49 26.41 12.18
CA TYR A 436 6.50 27.24 12.87
C TYR A 436 7.10 28.02 14.04
N GLN A 437 6.76 29.31 14.12
CA GLN A 437 7.14 30.21 15.22
C GLN A 437 5.98 31.11 15.61
N GLU A 438 5.91 31.50 16.88
CA GLU A 438 5.00 32.54 17.37
C GLU A 438 5.81 33.74 17.87
N THR A 439 5.40 34.96 17.54
CA THR A 439 6.11 36.18 17.95
C THR A 439 5.18 37.39 18.01
N SER A 440 5.49 38.36 18.86
CA SER A 440 4.93 39.73 18.84
C SER A 440 5.90 40.74 18.23
N GLY A 441 7.16 40.33 17.97
CA GLY A 441 8.20 41.16 17.40
C GLY A 441 8.12 41.28 15.88
N SER A 442 8.63 42.38 15.34
CA SER A 442 8.72 42.62 13.89
C SER A 442 10.05 42.18 13.29
N ASP A 443 11.14 42.17 14.06
CA ASP A 443 12.46 41.80 13.56
C ASP A 443 12.75 40.32 13.77
N MET A 444 13.09 39.62 12.69
CA MET A 444 13.48 38.21 12.73
C MET A 444 14.80 38.00 12.01
N THR A 445 15.61 37.08 12.51
CA THR A 445 16.88 36.69 11.89
C THR A 445 16.75 35.25 11.40
N PHE A 446 17.16 35.03 10.15
CA PHE A 446 17.23 33.73 9.52
C PHE A 446 18.68 33.43 9.16
N SER A 447 19.16 32.24 9.50
CA SER A 447 20.54 31.84 9.23
C SER A 447 20.66 30.34 9.04
N GLY A 448 21.83 29.87 8.64
CA GLY A 448 22.13 28.45 8.55
C GLY A 448 23.41 28.20 7.77
N THR A 449 23.63 26.93 7.45
CA THR A 449 24.74 26.48 6.61
C THR A 449 24.23 25.76 5.36
N ALA A 450 25.12 25.50 4.41
CA ALA A 450 24.84 24.72 3.21
C ALA A 450 25.94 23.69 2.98
N GLU A 451 25.54 22.42 2.81
CA GLU A 451 26.45 21.34 2.44
C GLU A 451 26.91 21.47 0.99
N LYS A 452 26.01 21.95 0.12
CA LYS A 452 26.26 22.24 -1.29
C LYS A 452 25.60 23.57 -1.61
N ILE A 453 26.30 24.43 -2.35
CA ILE A 453 25.80 25.73 -2.79
C ILE A 453 25.67 25.74 -4.30
N ASN A 454 24.53 26.18 -4.81
CA ASN A 454 24.36 26.58 -6.20
C ASN A 454 23.97 28.07 -6.26
N GLY A 455 24.81 28.89 -6.90
CA GLY A 455 24.69 30.36 -6.89
C GLY A 455 25.50 31.04 -5.78
N THR A 456 25.27 32.33 -5.56
CA THR A 456 26.02 33.16 -4.61
C THR A 456 25.23 33.60 -3.39
N GLU A 457 23.90 33.43 -3.41
CA GLU A 457 22.99 33.87 -2.36
C GLU A 457 21.69 33.05 -2.37
N LEU A 458 20.97 33.11 -1.26
CA LEU A 458 19.55 32.79 -1.20
C LEU A 458 18.73 34.06 -1.40
N THR A 459 17.48 33.91 -1.87
CA THR A 459 16.52 35.00 -1.94
C THR A 459 15.36 34.74 -1.00
N PHE A 460 15.14 35.62 -0.02
CA PHE A 460 14.03 35.51 0.91
C PHE A 460 12.82 36.32 0.43
N ILE A 461 11.65 35.70 0.48
CA ILE A 461 10.37 36.36 0.24
C ILE A 461 9.48 36.20 1.48
N ILE A 462 8.69 37.23 1.78
CA ILE A 462 7.71 37.22 2.86
C ILE A 462 6.33 37.29 2.21
N GLU A 463 5.44 36.42 2.65
CA GLU A 463 4.06 36.40 2.20
C GLU A 463 3.13 36.34 3.41
N ARG A 464 1.95 36.94 3.33
CA ARG A 464 0.93 36.86 4.39
C ARG A 464 -0.22 35.99 3.93
N LYS A 465 -0.72 35.13 4.82
CA LYS A 465 -1.92 34.34 4.56
C LYS A 465 -3.13 35.26 4.43
N ALA A 466 -3.85 35.14 3.33
CA ALA A 466 -5.08 35.87 3.01
C ALA A 466 -6.10 34.89 2.41
N GLY A 467 -7.04 34.41 3.22
CA GLY A 467 -7.87 33.26 2.84
C GLY A 467 -7.02 31.99 2.74
N GLU A 468 -7.13 31.28 1.62
CA GLU A 468 -6.31 30.09 1.32
C GLU A 468 -4.97 30.44 0.65
N ASP A 469 -4.81 31.67 0.17
CA ASP A 469 -3.63 32.11 -0.56
C ASP A 469 -2.59 32.79 0.33
N TYR A 470 -1.36 32.86 -0.19
CA TYR A 470 -0.27 33.66 0.37
C TYR A 470 0.03 34.83 -0.57
N VAL A 471 -0.08 36.05 -0.04
CA VAL A 471 0.14 37.28 -0.81
C VAL A 471 1.54 37.83 -0.49
N PRO A 472 2.42 38.03 -1.49
CA PRO A 472 3.75 38.61 -1.28
C PRO A 472 3.71 39.99 -0.63
N LEU A 473 4.68 40.24 0.23
CA LEU A 473 4.86 41.48 0.97
C LEU A 473 6.27 42.02 0.75
N GLY A 474 6.36 43.26 0.27
CA GLY A 474 7.63 43.90 -0.01
C GLY A 474 8.38 43.26 -1.18
N GLY A 475 9.68 43.57 -1.28
CA GLY A 475 10.57 43.01 -2.29
C GLY A 475 11.37 41.81 -1.76
N PRO A 476 11.97 41.02 -2.65
CA PRO A 476 12.89 39.95 -2.27
C PRO A 476 14.09 40.51 -1.48
N VAL A 477 14.54 39.77 -0.47
CA VAL A 477 15.68 40.12 0.37
C VAL A 477 16.82 39.13 0.12
N PRO A 478 17.99 39.56 -0.39
CA PRO A 478 19.12 38.67 -0.61
C PRO A 478 19.74 38.23 0.73
N ALA A 479 20.29 37.02 0.74
CA ALA A 479 21.07 36.46 1.83
C ALA A 479 22.33 35.82 1.22
N PRO A 480 23.42 36.59 1.06
CA PRO A 480 24.65 36.10 0.45
C PRO A 480 25.29 34.98 1.28
N PHE A 481 25.98 34.06 0.61
CA PHE A 481 26.79 33.06 1.28
C PHE A 481 28.16 33.63 1.67
N GLU A 482 28.52 33.47 2.93
CA GLU A 482 29.86 33.70 3.47
C GLU A 482 30.49 32.35 3.80
N GLY A 483 31.24 31.81 2.84
CA GLY A 483 31.69 30.40 2.89
C GLY A 483 30.49 29.47 2.73
N ASP A 484 30.26 28.61 3.72
CA ASP A 484 29.11 27.70 3.77
C ASP A 484 27.89 28.31 4.51
N ARG A 485 28.00 29.53 5.04
CA ARG A 485 27.00 30.14 5.91
C ARG A 485 26.17 31.19 5.20
N PHE A 486 24.93 31.38 5.63
CA PHE A 486 24.11 32.53 5.25
C PHE A 486 23.46 33.14 6.49
N GLN A 487 23.16 34.44 6.42
CA GLN A 487 22.34 35.13 7.41
C GLN A 487 21.61 36.30 6.78
N THR A 488 20.35 36.50 7.15
CA THR A 488 19.58 37.68 6.79
C THR A 488 18.65 38.10 7.92
N LYS A 489 18.30 39.39 7.93
CA LYS A 489 17.30 39.95 8.85
C LYS A 489 16.09 40.40 8.05
N LEU A 490 14.92 39.95 8.47
CA LEU A 490 13.66 40.28 7.86
C LEU A 490 12.79 41.05 8.85
N LYS A 491 12.06 42.03 8.33
CA LYS A 491 11.10 42.82 9.12
C LYS A 491 9.68 42.46 8.70
N LEU A 492 8.94 41.83 9.60
CA LEU A 492 7.53 41.52 9.43
C LEU A 492 6.68 42.80 9.59
N PRO A 493 5.60 42.97 8.80
CA PRO A 493 4.66 44.07 9.00
C PRO A 493 4.02 44.06 10.39
N GLU A 494 3.51 45.20 10.85
CA GLU A 494 2.88 45.31 12.19
C GLU A 494 1.56 44.53 12.33
N GLN A 495 0.93 44.18 11.23
CA GLN A 495 -0.33 43.45 11.22
C GLN A 495 -0.16 42.06 11.85
N SER A 496 -1.15 41.63 12.63
CA SER A 496 -1.21 40.26 13.11
C SER A 496 -1.62 39.29 11.98
N GLY A 497 -1.25 38.02 12.12
CA GLY A 497 -1.61 36.97 11.18
C GLY A 497 -0.50 35.96 10.97
N LEU A 498 -0.76 35.02 10.06
CA LEU A 498 0.21 34.01 9.66
C LEU A 498 1.00 34.48 8.45
N TYR A 499 2.32 34.46 8.56
CA TYR A 499 3.26 34.80 7.50
C TYR A 499 4.00 33.55 7.05
N ARG A 500 4.26 33.43 5.76
CA ARG A 500 5.21 32.47 5.19
C ARG A 500 6.47 33.22 4.78
N VAL A 501 7.61 32.77 5.28
CA VAL A 501 8.93 33.20 4.83
C VAL A 501 9.52 32.06 4.02
N THR A 502 9.86 32.34 2.77
CA THR A 502 10.44 31.33 1.86
C THR A 502 11.88 31.72 1.55
N ALA A 503 12.82 30.81 1.78
CA ALA A 503 14.16 30.92 1.22
C ALA A 503 14.19 30.24 -0.15
N LEU A 504 14.47 31.00 -1.20
CA LEU A 504 14.63 30.52 -2.57
C LEU A 504 16.12 30.26 -2.87
N THR A 505 16.39 29.18 -3.59
CA THR A 505 17.70 28.83 -4.14
C THR A 505 17.62 28.74 -5.66
N TRP A 506 18.76 28.90 -6.33
CA TRP A 506 18.88 28.59 -7.75
C TRP A 506 18.99 27.09 -7.97
N VAL A 507 18.27 26.61 -8.98
CA VAL A 507 18.46 25.29 -9.56
C VAL A 507 18.89 25.42 -11.00
N THR A 508 19.95 24.72 -11.33
CA THR A 508 20.55 24.75 -12.67
C THR A 508 20.48 23.35 -13.27
N ASN A 509 19.85 23.24 -14.43
CA ASN A 509 19.79 22.01 -15.22
C ASN A 509 20.17 22.30 -16.69
N PRO A 510 20.28 21.26 -17.55
CA PRO A 510 20.61 21.47 -18.97
C PRO A 510 19.62 22.37 -19.74
N LYS A 511 18.42 22.62 -19.20
CA LYS A 511 17.39 23.47 -19.80
C LYS A 511 17.43 24.92 -19.29
N GLY A 512 18.23 25.23 -18.27
CA GLY A 512 18.43 26.58 -17.73
C GLY A 512 18.49 26.63 -16.20
N SER A 513 18.50 27.87 -15.68
CA SER A 513 18.49 28.16 -14.25
C SER A 513 17.18 28.84 -13.83
N PHE A 514 16.61 28.40 -12.72
CA PHE A 514 15.39 28.98 -12.15
C PHE A 514 15.43 28.92 -10.62
N GLN A 515 14.64 29.77 -9.96
CA GLN A 515 14.55 29.76 -8.49
C GLN A 515 13.50 28.78 -8.00
N MET A 516 13.76 28.14 -6.87
CA MET A 516 12.77 27.32 -6.17
C MET A 516 12.94 27.43 -4.64
N PRO A 517 11.89 27.12 -3.87
CA PRO A 517 11.96 27.04 -2.42
C PRO A 517 12.96 25.99 -1.93
N ALA A 518 13.88 26.40 -1.04
CA ALA A 518 14.78 25.55 -0.26
C ALA A 518 14.30 25.37 1.19
N ALA A 519 13.60 26.37 1.75
CA ALA A 519 13.04 26.29 3.09
C ALA A 519 11.78 27.16 3.25
N TYR A 520 10.90 26.75 4.16
CA TYR A 520 9.75 27.53 4.60
C TYR A 520 9.77 27.74 6.11
N TRP A 521 9.45 28.96 6.54
CA TRP A 521 9.03 29.25 7.91
C TRP A 521 7.64 29.85 7.92
N TYR A 522 6.87 29.50 8.94
CA TYR A 522 5.52 29.97 9.16
C TYR A 522 5.48 30.73 10.49
N ILE A 523 5.34 32.04 10.41
CA ILE A 523 5.42 32.92 11.57
C ILE A 523 4.02 33.41 11.91
N GLN A 524 3.50 32.96 13.05
CA GLN A 524 2.28 33.51 13.63
C GLN A 524 2.63 34.79 14.39
N LYS A 525 2.35 35.95 13.78
CA LYS A 525 2.49 37.25 14.45
C LYS A 525 1.24 37.54 15.27
N GLN A 526 1.43 37.75 16.57
CA GLN A 526 0.39 38.19 17.49
C GLN A 526 0.27 39.71 17.46
N ALA A 527 -0.91 40.24 17.80
CA ALA A 527 -1.06 41.67 18.02
C ALA A 527 -0.18 42.08 19.22
N GLN A 528 0.46 43.24 19.13
CA GLN A 528 1.22 43.82 20.24
C GLN A 528 0.29 44.30 21.36
#